data_AF-A0A368F8L5-F1
#
_entry.id   AF-A0A368F8L5-F1
#
_cell.length_a   1.000
_cell.length_b   1.000
_cell.length_c   1.000
_cell.angle_alpha   90.00
_cell.angle_beta   90.00
_cell.angle_gamma   90.00
#
_symmetry.space_group_name_H-M   'P 1'
#
loop_
_entity.id
_entity.type
_entity.pdbx_description
1 polymer ?
#
loop_
_entity_poly.entity_id
_entity_poly.type
_entity_poly.pdbx_seq_one_letter_code
_entity_poly.pdbx_strand_id
1 'polypeptide(L)'
;LFQQEKKKKENGSYLPPQLAYTNLNNPFNDVNLTETFVWGKKLEQEGKSNYSRKKIEKETRARVEKNLREMEDLKRTRDARLAAREDMEMMQRDADRKAHAEWTSKEAEFQLQQAKV
;
A
#
# COMPACT_ATOMS: atom_id res chain seq x y z
N LEU A 1 4.28 29.04 -24.50
CA LEU A 1 4.06 27.64 -24.94
C LEU A 1 5.22 26.71 -24.54
N PHE A 2 6.45 26.98 -24.97
CA PHE A 2 7.64 26.15 -24.67
C PHE A 2 7.91 25.91 -23.16
N GLN A 3 7.78 26.94 -22.32
CA GLN A 3 7.97 26.81 -20.86
C GLN A 3 6.91 25.92 -20.18
N GLN A 4 5.70 25.88 -20.73
CA GLN A 4 4.61 25.07 -20.18
C GLN A 4 4.79 23.58 -20.54
N GLU A 5 5.36 23.28 -21.71
CA GLU A 5 5.75 21.92 -22.09
C GLU A 5 6.91 21.39 -21.25
N LYS A 6 7.90 22.22 -20.90
CA LYS A 6 8.99 21.84 -19.98
C LYS A 6 8.48 21.47 -18.59
N LYS A 7 7.64 22.32 -17.98
CA LYS A 7 7.00 22.04 -16.67
C LYS A 7 6.16 20.76 -16.66
N LYS A 8 5.47 20.43 -17.77
CA LYS A 8 4.70 19.18 -17.88
C LYS A 8 5.58 17.93 -17.96
N LYS A 9 6.79 18.03 -18.54
CA LYS A 9 7.75 16.94 -18.58
C LYS A 9 8.40 16.67 -17.21
N GLU A 10 8.70 17.72 -16.46
CA GLU A 10 9.26 17.61 -15.10
C GLU A 10 8.29 16.93 -14.12
N ASN A 11 6.99 17.20 -14.23
CA ASN A 11 5.96 16.60 -13.37
C ASN A 11 5.55 15.17 -13.76
N GLY A 12 6.20 14.57 -14.75
CA GLY A 12 5.88 13.23 -15.28
C GLY A 12 6.76 12.10 -14.74
N SER A 13 7.60 12.38 -13.74
CA SER A 13 8.54 11.39 -13.20
C SER A 13 7.80 10.31 -12.41
N TYR A 14 7.89 9.07 -12.89
CA TYR A 14 7.47 7.88 -12.14
C TYR A 14 8.53 7.44 -11.12
N LEU A 15 9.61 8.21 -10.98
CA LEU A 15 10.66 7.89 -10.04
C LEU A 15 10.16 8.11 -8.61
N PRO A 16 10.48 7.19 -7.69
CA PRO A 16 10.21 7.35 -6.27
C PRO A 16 10.71 8.72 -5.77
N PRO A 17 9.96 9.42 -4.90
CA PRO A 17 10.37 10.72 -4.34
C PRO A 17 11.74 10.70 -3.64
N GLN A 18 12.21 9.52 -3.24
CA GLN A 18 13.50 9.28 -2.60
C GLN A 18 14.70 9.34 -3.57
N LEU A 19 14.46 9.24 -4.88
CA LEU A 19 15.50 9.37 -5.90
C LEU A 19 15.77 10.85 -6.18
N ALA A 20 16.93 11.34 -5.73
CA ALA A 20 17.40 12.71 -5.98
C ALA A 20 17.96 12.93 -7.40
N TYR A 21 17.83 11.92 -8.27
CA TYR A 21 18.29 12.00 -9.66
C TYR A 21 17.18 12.51 -10.58
N THR A 22 17.60 13.38 -11.47
CA THR A 22 16.87 14.06 -12.52
C THR A 22 17.63 13.82 -13.82
N ASN A 23 17.00 14.12 -14.96
CA ASN A 23 17.65 14.03 -16.27
C ASN A 23 18.92 14.90 -16.40
N LEU A 24 19.14 15.86 -15.50
CA LEU A 24 20.24 16.83 -15.57
C LEU A 24 21.38 16.54 -14.57
N ASN A 25 21.14 15.75 -13.52
CA ASN A 25 22.14 15.44 -12.48
C ASN A 25 22.40 13.92 -12.37
N ASN A 26 22.07 13.17 -13.42
CA ASN A 26 22.28 11.73 -13.48
C ASN A 26 23.78 11.40 -13.69
N PRO A 27 24.44 10.68 -12.76
CA PRO A 27 25.88 10.36 -12.86
C PRO A 27 26.24 9.43 -14.03
N PHE A 28 25.25 8.76 -14.63
CA PHE A 28 25.45 7.86 -15.78
C PHE A 28 25.20 8.54 -17.13
N ASN A 29 25.06 9.88 -17.13
CA ASN A 29 24.87 10.67 -18.34
C ASN A 29 23.62 10.28 -19.17
N ASP A 30 22.64 9.62 -18.53
CA ASP A 30 21.36 9.29 -19.15
C ASP A 30 20.38 10.46 -19.00
N VAL A 31 20.08 11.06 -20.15
CA VAL A 31 19.23 12.25 -20.34
C VAL A 31 17.73 11.93 -20.30
N ASN A 32 17.35 10.65 -20.31
CA ASN A 32 15.97 10.19 -20.38
C ASN A 32 15.56 9.40 -19.13
N LEU A 33 16.24 9.60 -18.00
CA LEU A 33 15.99 8.89 -16.74
C LEU A 33 14.52 8.90 -16.28
N THR A 34 13.80 10.01 -16.55
CA THR A 34 12.38 10.15 -16.19
C THR A 34 11.42 9.60 -17.26
N GLU A 35 11.90 9.22 -18.44
CA GLU A 35 11.05 8.70 -19.50
C GLU A 35 10.62 7.25 -19.22
N THR A 36 9.36 6.91 -19.52
CA THR A 36 8.88 5.54 -19.36
C THR A 36 9.38 4.66 -20.49
N PHE A 37 9.94 3.51 -20.15
CA PHE A 37 10.30 2.48 -21.13
C PHE A 37 9.08 1.97 -21.89
N VAL A 38 9.22 1.85 -23.22
CA VAL A 38 8.20 1.31 -24.11
C VAL A 38 8.68 0.01 -24.72
N TRP A 39 7.96 -1.08 -24.44
CA TRP A 39 8.29 -2.39 -25.00
C TRP A 39 7.67 -2.54 -26.40
N GLY A 40 8.43 -2.19 -27.44
CA GLY A 40 7.97 -2.22 -28.83
C GLY A 40 7.37 -3.57 -29.26
N LYS A 41 8.10 -4.68 -29.04
CA LYS A 41 7.61 -6.03 -29.36
C LYS A 41 6.28 -6.37 -28.69
N LYS A 42 6.07 -5.92 -27.44
CA LYS A 42 4.81 -6.11 -26.73
C LYS A 42 3.69 -5.30 -27.37
N LEU A 43 3.94 -4.06 -27.77
CA LEU A 43 2.95 -3.26 -28.48
C LEU A 43 2.59 -3.85 -29.85
N GLU A 44 3.55 -4.43 -30.56
CA GLU A 44 3.30 -5.17 -31.80
C GLU A 44 2.40 -6.37 -31.54
N GLN A 45 2.70 -7.18 -30.52
CA GLN A 45 1.89 -8.33 -30.13
C GLN A 45 0.46 -7.92 -29.68
N GLU A 46 0.32 -6.76 -29.03
CA GLU A 46 -0.98 -6.20 -28.62
C GLU A 46 -1.73 -5.46 -29.76
N GLY A 47 -1.16 -5.40 -30.97
CA GLY A 47 -1.76 -4.65 -32.10
C GLY A 47 -1.77 -3.13 -31.92
N LYS A 48 -0.93 -2.62 -31.01
CA LYS A 48 -0.79 -1.20 -30.65
C LYS A 48 0.46 -0.55 -31.24
N SER A 49 1.13 -1.20 -32.20
CA SER A 49 2.32 -0.68 -32.88
C SER A 49 2.10 0.72 -33.50
N ASN A 50 0.88 1.02 -33.95
CA ASN A 50 0.52 2.30 -34.57
C ASN A 50 0.22 3.42 -33.57
N TYR A 51 0.34 3.18 -32.25
CA TYR A 51 -0.03 4.18 -31.25
C TYR A 51 1.08 5.22 -31.10
N SER A 52 0.70 6.50 -31.05
CA SER A 52 1.64 7.57 -30.73
C SER A 52 2.20 7.39 -29.31
N ARG A 53 3.48 7.74 -29.11
CA ARG A 53 4.16 7.73 -27.80
C ARG A 53 3.34 8.46 -26.71
N LYS A 54 2.72 9.60 -27.05
CA LYS A 54 1.84 10.35 -26.12
C LYS A 54 0.62 9.53 -25.67
N LYS A 55 0.06 8.69 -26.55
CA LYS A 55 -1.08 7.83 -26.22
C LYS A 55 -0.66 6.68 -25.30
N ILE A 56 0.48 6.06 -25.58
CA ILE A 56 1.06 4.98 -24.76
C ILE A 56 1.40 5.48 -23.34
N GLU A 57 2.00 6.67 -23.23
CA GLU A 57 2.30 7.31 -21.95
C GLU A 57 1.01 7.59 -21.15
N LYS A 58 -0.05 8.08 -21.82
CA LYS A 58 -1.34 8.35 -21.17
C LYS A 58 -2.00 7.07 -20.65
N GLU A 59 -2.02 6.00 -21.46
CA GLU A 59 -2.56 4.69 -21.05
C GLU A 59 -1.75 4.11 -19.88
N THR A 60 -0.42 4.21 -19.95
CA THR A 60 0.46 3.76 -18.87
C THR A 60 0.22 4.55 -17.59
N ARG A 61 0.08 5.87 -17.68
CA ARG A 61 -0.24 6.73 -16.53
C ARG A 61 -1.55 6.33 -15.87
N ALA A 62 -2.61 6.18 -16.67
CA ALA A 62 -3.92 5.77 -16.17
C ALA A 62 -3.88 4.39 -15.50
N ARG A 63 -3.10 3.44 -16.06
CA ARG A 63 -2.89 2.13 -15.44
C ARG A 63 -2.16 2.24 -14.10
N VAL A 64 -1.10 3.04 -14.02
CA VAL A 64 -0.35 3.24 -12.77
C VAL A 64 -1.23 3.90 -11.71
N GLU A 65 -2.00 4.94 -12.07
CA GLU A 65 -2.94 5.61 -11.16
C GLU A 65 -4.01 4.64 -10.64
N LYS A 66 -4.59 3.82 -11.53
CA LYS A 66 -5.56 2.78 -11.16
C LYS A 66 -4.94 1.77 -10.19
N ASN A 67 -3.76 1.25 -10.50
CA ASN A 67 -3.05 0.30 -9.65
C ASN A 67 -2.74 0.90 -8.27
N LEU A 68 -2.32 2.18 -8.22
CA LEU A 68 -2.04 2.86 -6.96
C LEU A 68 -3.30 2.95 -6.09
N ARG A 69 -4.43 3.33 -6.68
CA ARG A 69 -5.72 3.39 -5.98
C ARG A 69 -6.17 2.02 -5.45
N GLU A 70 -6.07 0.98 -6.28
CA GLU A 70 -6.38 -0.39 -5.87
C GLU A 70 -5.47 -0.85 -4.71
N MET A 71 -4.18 -0.52 -4.76
CA MET A 71 -3.24 -0.80 -3.67
C MET A 71 -3.59 -0.07 -2.37
N GLU A 72 -4.04 1.19 -2.45
CA GLU A 72 -4.50 1.95 -1.29
C GLU A 72 -5.76 1.35 -0.66
N ASP A 73 -6.72 0.90 -1.48
CA ASP A 73 -7.94 0.26 -1.01
C ASP A 73 -7.64 -1.11 -0.35
N LEU A 74 -6.74 -1.89 -0.93
CA LEU A 74 -6.26 -3.14 -0.32
C LEU A 74 -5.56 -2.89 1.00
N LYS A 75 -4.72 -1.84 1.10
CA LYS A 75 -4.06 -1.46 2.34
C LYS A 75 -5.08 -1.07 3.42
N ARG A 76 -6.04 -0.21 3.09
CA ARG A 76 -7.13 0.15 4.00
C ARG A 76 -7.92 -1.06 4.48
N THR A 77 -8.24 -1.98 3.57
CA THR A 77 -8.98 -3.21 3.91
C THR A 77 -8.17 -4.12 4.85
N ARG A 78 -6.88 -4.26 4.60
CA ARG A 78 -5.96 -5.00 5.48
C ARG A 78 -5.91 -4.39 6.87
N ASP A 79 -5.70 -3.07 6.95
CA ASP A 79 -5.56 -2.35 8.21
C ASP A 79 -6.86 -2.44 9.03
N ALA A 80 -8.03 -2.27 8.39
CA ALA A 80 -9.33 -2.44 9.04
C ALA A 80 -9.55 -3.87 9.58
N ARG A 81 -9.15 -4.89 8.81
CA ARG A 81 -9.23 -6.29 9.27
C ARG A 81 -8.32 -6.57 10.46
N LEU A 82 -7.12 -6.00 10.47
CA LEU A 82 -6.19 -6.15 11.60
C LEU A 82 -6.72 -5.45 12.85
N ALA A 83 -7.24 -4.24 12.72
CA ALA A 83 -7.86 -3.51 13.84
C ALA A 83 -9.05 -4.28 14.43
N ALA A 84 -9.97 -4.77 13.59
CA ALA A 84 -11.11 -5.55 14.05
C ALA A 84 -10.70 -6.85 14.78
N ARG A 85 -9.60 -7.49 14.33
CA ARG A 85 -9.05 -8.67 14.99
C ARG A 85 -8.47 -8.32 16.35
N GLU A 86 -7.72 -7.22 16.45
CA GLU A 86 -7.15 -6.75 17.71
C GLU A 86 -8.24 -6.40 18.73
N ASP A 87 -9.31 -5.73 18.30
CA ASP A 87 -10.46 -5.41 19.15
C ASP A 87 -11.13 -6.68 19.69
N MET A 88 -11.36 -7.69 18.83
CA MET A 88 -11.92 -8.97 19.26
C MET A 88 -11.00 -9.70 20.26
N GLU A 89 -9.69 -9.69 20.01
CA GLU A 89 -8.72 -10.29 20.95
C GLU A 89 -8.69 -9.55 22.29
N MET A 90 -8.85 -8.22 22.30
CA MET A 90 -8.95 -7.44 23.53
C MET A 90 -10.20 -7.82 24.33
N MET A 91 -11.36 -7.87 23.67
CA MET A 91 -12.61 -8.28 24.31
C MET A 91 -12.53 -9.70 24.88
N GLN A 92 -11.91 -10.64 24.15
CA GLN A 92 -11.70 -12.01 24.62
C GLN A 92 -10.81 -12.04 25.86
N ARG A 93 -9.68 -11.31 25.86
CA ARG A 93 -8.79 -11.23 27.02
C ARG A 93 -9.50 -10.66 28.25
N ASP A 94 -10.37 -9.67 28.07
CA ASP A 94 -11.13 -9.08 29.17
C ASP A 94 -12.21 -10.04 29.69
N ALA A 95 -12.86 -10.80 28.81
CA ALA A 95 -13.80 -11.85 29.18
C ALA A 95 -13.10 -12.97 29.98
N ASP A 96 -11.94 -13.43 29.51
CA ASP A 96 -11.16 -14.47 30.18
C ASP A 96 -10.68 -14.00 31.58
N ARG A 97 -10.23 -12.74 31.71
CA ARG A 97 -9.86 -12.16 33.00
C ARG A 97 -11.02 -12.14 33.98
N LYS A 98 -12.23 -11.74 33.53
CA LYS A 98 -13.44 -11.72 34.37
C LYS A 98 -13.83 -13.13 34.80
N ALA A 99 -13.88 -14.08 33.88
CA ALA A 99 -14.20 -15.47 34.17
C ALA A 99 -13.19 -16.09 35.17
N HIS A 100 -11.89 -15.82 34.99
CA HIS A 100 -10.86 -16.28 35.92
C HIS A 100 -11.02 -15.65 37.31
N ALA A 101 -11.29 -14.34 37.40
CA ALA A 101 -11.53 -13.66 38.67
C ALA A 101 -12.74 -14.26 39.42
N GLU A 102 -13.86 -14.48 38.71
CA GLU A 102 -15.04 -15.14 39.29
C GLU A 102 -14.73 -16.57 39.76
N TRP A 103 -14.01 -17.34 38.95
CA TRP A 103 -13.61 -18.70 39.29
C TRP A 103 -12.74 -18.75 40.54
N THR A 104 -11.71 -17.89 40.61
CA THR A 104 -10.83 -17.79 41.79
C THR A 104 -11.56 -17.40 43.07
N SER A 105 -12.57 -16.52 42.99
CA SER A 105 -13.40 -16.16 44.14
C SER A 105 -14.21 -17.36 44.65
N LYS A 106 -14.88 -18.08 43.74
CA LYS A 106 -15.67 -19.28 44.09
C LYS A 106 -14.79 -20.39 44.67
N GLU A 107 -13.60 -20.58 44.11
CA GLU A 107 -12.64 -21.55 44.60
C GLU A 107 -12.15 -21.19 46.01
N ALA A 108 -11.86 -19.91 46.28
CA ALA A 108 -11.51 -19.45 47.63
C ALA A 108 -12.65 -19.65 48.64
N GLU A 109 -13.90 -19.37 48.26
CA GLU A 109 -15.08 -19.65 49.09
C GLU A 109 -15.21 -21.15 49.39
N PHE A 110 -15.01 -21.99 48.39
CA PHE A 110 -15.04 -23.44 48.54
C PHE A 110 -13.96 -23.93 49.51
N GLN A 111 -12.72 -23.46 49.37
CA GLN A 111 -11.62 -23.79 50.29
C GLN A 111 -11.89 -23.35 51.73
N LEU A 112 -12.47 -22.17 51.93
CA LEU A 112 -12.88 -21.69 53.25
C LEU A 112 -13.98 -22.55 53.88
N GLN A 113 -14.92 -23.07 53.07
CA GLN A 113 -15.93 -24.01 53.57
C GLN A 113 -15.30 -25.35 53.97
N GLN A 114 -14.35 -25.86 53.19
CA GLN A 114 -13.61 -27.08 53.51
C GLN A 114 -12.79 -26.95 54.81
N ALA A 115 -12.14 -25.80 55.03
CA ALA A 115 -11.30 -25.56 56.20
C ALA A 115 -12.06 -25.34 57.53
N LYS A 116 -13.39 -25.22 57.48
CA LYS A 116 -14.26 -25.09 58.67
C LYS A 116 -14.74 -26.43 59.23
N VAL A 117 -14.34 -27.55 58.61
CA VAL A 117 -14.59 -28.92 59.07
C VAL A 117 -13.47 -29.39 59.99
#